data_AF-A0A7T8H3Y8-F1
#
_entry.id   AF-A0A7T8H3Y8-F1
#
_cell.length_a   1.000
_cell.length_b   1.000
_cell.length_c   1.000
_cell.angle_alpha   90.00
_cell.angle_beta   90.00
_cell.angle_gamma   90.00
#
_symmetry.space_group_name_H-M   'P 1'
#
loop_
_entity.id
_entity.type
_entity.pdbx_description
1 polymer ?
#
loop_
_entity_poly.entity_id
_entity_poly.type
_entity_poly.pdbx_seq_one_letter_code
_entity_poly.pdbx_strand_id
1 'polypeptide(L)'
;MTIGQVKTSDDLVKITAKIGNADHQEVEWLPDTGAECDVITADCLKKVGTKVKDLRKDKAELCGPDQGRLKSLGKVTATLEREGMKYKTELHVLEKGTGPILSKAGCIALGLIPTGWPHVVNSFH
;
A
#
# COMPACT_ATOMS: atom_id res chain seq x y z
N MET A 1 -14.08 9.01 27.22
CA MET A 1 -13.48 9.36 25.91
C MET A 1 -12.15 8.66 25.84
N THR A 2 -12.07 7.54 25.13
CA THR A 2 -10.82 6.80 24.99
C THR A 2 -10.01 7.46 23.89
N ILE A 3 -8.92 8.12 24.26
CA ILE A 3 -7.94 8.65 23.31
C ILE A 3 -7.34 7.41 22.63
N GLY A 4 -7.74 7.15 21.39
CA GLY A 4 -7.19 6.06 20.60
C GLY A 4 -5.68 6.26 20.49
N GLN A 5 -4.92 5.30 20.99
CA GLN A 5 -3.48 5.27 20.82
C GLN A 5 -3.16 5.40 19.34
N VAL A 6 -2.45 6.47 18.99
CA VAL A 6 -1.85 6.63 17.66
C VAL A 6 -0.79 5.53 17.58
N LYS A 7 -1.06 4.47 16.81
CA LYS A 7 -0.05 3.47 16.46
C LYS A 7 1.06 4.19 15.68
N THR A 8 2.25 4.16 16.25
CA THR A 8 3.46 4.74 15.67
C THR A 8 3.85 4.04 14.37
N SER A 9 4.50 4.82 13.49
CA SER A 9 4.74 4.61 12.06
C SER A 9 5.71 3.49 11.65
N ASP A 10 6.03 2.53 12.51
CA ASP A 10 6.97 1.43 12.20
C ASP A 10 6.33 0.02 12.33
N ASP A 11 5.06 -0.06 12.74
CA ASP A 11 4.38 -1.35 12.86
C ASP A 11 3.84 -1.80 11.51
N LEU A 12 4.50 -2.80 10.92
CA LEU A 12 3.94 -3.52 9.77
C LEU A 12 2.57 -4.11 10.14
N VAL A 13 1.61 -3.98 9.23
CA VAL A 13 0.27 -4.54 9.38
C VAL A 13 0.10 -5.76 8.49
N LYS A 14 -0.42 -6.83 9.07
CA LYS A 14 -0.78 -8.05 8.34
C LYS A 14 -2.11 -7.85 7.63
N ILE A 15 -2.10 -8.06 6.31
CA ILE A 15 -3.25 -7.91 5.44
C ILE A 15 -3.33 -9.15 4.56
N THR A 16 -4.51 -9.75 4.46
CA THR A 16 -4.76 -10.82 3.50
C THR A 16 -4.88 -10.20 2.11
N ALA A 17 -3.97 -10.55 1.21
CA ALA A 17 -3.87 -9.98 -0.13
C ALA A 17 -4.06 -11.06 -1.19
N LYS A 18 -4.96 -10.79 -2.14
CA LYS A 18 -5.03 -11.49 -3.43
C LYS A 18 -4.45 -10.58 -4.50
N ILE A 19 -3.24 -10.90 -4.99
CA ILE A 19 -2.50 -10.04 -5.92
C ILE A 19 -2.45 -10.72 -7.29
N GLY A 20 -3.07 -10.11 -8.29
CA GLY A 20 -3.24 -10.70 -9.62
C GLY A 20 -4.02 -12.01 -9.55
N ASN A 21 -3.44 -13.07 -10.13
CA ASN A 21 -4.06 -14.40 -10.19
C ASN A 21 -3.65 -15.32 -9.03
N ALA A 22 -2.84 -14.83 -8.08
CA ALA A 22 -2.46 -15.61 -6.91
C ALA A 22 -3.65 -15.87 -5.98
N ASP A 23 -3.50 -16.89 -5.14
CA ASP A 23 -4.39 -17.12 -4.01
C ASP A 23 -4.20 -16.05 -2.92
N HIS A 24 -5.12 -16.03 -1.95
CA HIS A 24 -5.02 -15.13 -0.81
C HIS A 24 -3.82 -15.52 0.06
N GLN A 25 -2.94 -14.55 0.32
CA GLN A 25 -1.74 -14.71 1.13
C GLN A 25 -1.70 -13.62 2.20
N GLU A 26 -1.20 -13.93 3.39
CA GLU A 26 -0.91 -12.90 4.39
C GLU A 26 0.38 -12.16 4.00
N VAL A 27 0.29 -10.83 3.90
CA VAL A 27 1.41 -9.97 3.55
C VAL A 27 1.52 -8.87 4.60
N GLU A 28 2.75 -8.53 4.97
CA GLU A 28 3.05 -7.41 5.87
C GLU A 28 3.22 -6.13 5.05
N TRP A 29 2.47 -5.10 5.42
CA TRP A 29 2.46 -3.80 4.75
C TRP A 29 2.90 -2.72 5.71
N LEU A 30 3.70 -1.78 5.22
CA LEU A 30 3.98 -0.53 5.93
C LEU A 30 2.85 0.47 5.64
N PRO A 31 2.07 0.91 6.64
CA PRO A 31 1.12 2.00 6.46
C PRO A 31 1.88 3.32 6.25
N ASP A 32 1.69 3.96 5.10
CA ASP A 32 2.28 5.26 4.79
C ASP A 32 1.22 6.24 4.30
N THR A 33 0.84 7.16 5.19
CA THR A 33 -0.15 8.19 4.87
C THR A 33 0.38 9.31 3.97
N GLY A 34 1.69 9.40 3.77
CA GLY A 34 2.34 10.31 2.81
C GLY A 34 2.39 9.72 1.40
N ALA A 35 2.25 8.39 1.26
CA ALA A 35 2.21 7.73 -0.03
C ALA A 35 0.87 7.94 -0.75
N GLU A 36 0.96 8.27 -2.04
CA GLU A 36 -0.20 8.47 -2.93
C GLU A 36 -0.71 7.16 -3.57
N CYS A 37 0.14 6.14 -3.63
CA CYS A 37 -0.18 4.87 -4.27
C CYS A 37 0.29 3.67 -3.46
N ASP A 38 -0.45 2.57 -3.57
CA ASP A 38 -0.09 1.30 -2.96
C ASP A 38 1.02 0.64 -3.78
N VAL A 39 2.06 0.15 -3.12
CA VAL A 39 3.19 -0.47 -3.82
C VAL A 39 3.57 -1.82 -3.23
N ILE A 40 4.14 -2.67 -4.08
CA ILE A 40 4.77 -3.95 -3.70
C ILE A 40 6.09 -4.10 -4.43
N THR A 41 7.04 -4.83 -3.86
CA THR A 41 8.32 -5.12 -4.54
C THR A 41 8.21 -6.35 -5.44
N ALA A 42 9.03 -6.42 -6.47
CA ALA A 42 9.13 -7.59 -7.34
C ALA A 42 9.42 -8.89 -6.57
N ASP A 43 10.20 -8.81 -5.49
CA ASP A 43 10.50 -9.98 -4.66
C ASP A 43 9.31 -10.43 -3.80
N CYS A 44 8.52 -9.49 -3.27
CA CYS A 44 7.28 -9.84 -2.58
C CYS A 44 6.25 -10.40 -3.57
N LEU A 45 6.14 -9.83 -4.77
CA LEU A 45 5.28 -10.35 -5.84
C LEU A 45 5.60 -11.82 -6.19
N LYS A 46 6.89 -12.17 -6.28
CA LYS A 46 7.33 -13.56 -6.49
C LYS A 46 6.93 -14.47 -5.33
N LYS A 47 7.08 -14.01 -4.08
CA LYS A 47 6.72 -14.78 -2.88
C LYS A 47 5.24 -15.12 -2.82
N VAL A 48 4.37 -14.20 -3.23
CA VAL A 48 2.91 -14.45 -3.31
C VAL A 48 2.49 -15.26 -4.54
N GLY A 49 3.43 -15.59 -5.44
CA GLY A 49 3.19 -16.48 -6.59
C GLY A 49 2.79 -15.77 -7.90
N THR A 50 2.85 -14.44 -7.96
CA THR A 50 2.52 -13.67 -9.17
C THR A 50 3.77 -13.33 -9.98
N LYS A 51 3.67 -13.44 -11.31
CA LYS A 51 4.82 -13.24 -12.20
C LYS A 51 4.83 -11.82 -12.77
N VAL A 52 6.03 -11.26 -12.92
CA VAL A 52 6.25 -9.91 -13.50
C VAL A 52 5.70 -9.79 -14.93
N LYS A 53 5.64 -10.88 -15.69
CA LYS A 53 5.05 -10.89 -17.04
C LYS A 53 3.54 -10.64 -17.07
N ASP A 54 2.86 -10.83 -15.94
CA ASP A 54 1.41 -10.64 -15.80
C ASP A 54 1.07 -9.18 -15.42
N LEU A 55 2.10 -8.32 -15.30
CA LEU A 55 1.93 -6.91 -15.01
C LEU A 55 1.47 -6.13 -16.24
N ARG A 56 0.56 -5.21 -16.02
CA ARG A 56 0.20 -4.19 -17.00
C ARG A 56 1.31 -3.16 -17.08
N LYS A 57 1.65 -2.70 -18.29
CA LYS A 57 2.63 -1.63 -18.48
C LYS A 57 2.21 -0.38 -17.71
N ASP A 58 3.15 0.15 -16.96
CA ASP A 58 3.02 1.40 -16.23
C ASP A 58 3.88 2.46 -16.92
N LYS A 59 3.35 3.68 -16.99
CA LYS A 59 4.07 4.85 -17.51
C LYS A 59 4.31 5.90 -16.43
N ALA A 60 3.86 5.63 -15.20
CA ALA A 60 4.03 6.55 -14.09
C ALA A 60 5.51 6.65 -13.70
N GLU A 61 5.96 7.89 -13.49
CA GLU A 61 7.20 8.15 -12.75
C GLU A 61 6.85 8.15 -11.27
N LEU A 62 7.40 7.21 -10.52
CA LEU A 62 7.23 7.13 -9.08
C LEU A 62 8.41 7.84 -8.41
N CYS A 63 8.13 8.61 -7.37
CA CYS A 63 9.16 9.31 -6.60
C CYS A 63 9.23 8.73 -5.18
N GLY A 64 10.45 8.49 -4.73
CA GLY A 64 10.74 8.13 -3.35
C GLY A 64 10.78 9.36 -2.44
N PRO A 65 10.91 9.15 -1.12
CA PRO A 65 10.97 10.23 -0.14
C PRO A 65 12.19 11.15 -0.31
N ASP A 66 13.25 10.68 -0.96
CA ASP A 66 14.47 11.43 -1.30
C ASP A 66 14.37 12.17 -2.65
N GLN A 67 13.18 12.24 -3.25
CA GLN A 67 12.94 12.69 -4.63
C GLN A 67 13.64 11.84 -5.70
N GLY A 68 14.20 10.69 -5.31
CA GLY A 68 14.76 9.71 -6.23
C GLY A 68 13.67 9.04 -7.06
N ARG A 69 13.95 8.79 -8.34
CA ARG A 69 13.03 8.06 -9.22
C ARG A 69 13.01 6.59 -8.83
N LEU A 70 11.83 6.08 -8.52
CA LEU A 70 11.58 4.66 -8.28
C LEU A 70 11.22 3.98 -9.61
N LYS A 71 11.92 2.89 -9.91
CA LYS A 71 11.66 2.11 -11.13
C LYS A 71 10.46 1.17 -10.93
N SER A 72 9.34 1.50 -11.58
CA SER A 72 8.17 0.63 -11.69
C SER A 72 8.37 -0.42 -12.79
N LEU A 73 8.06 -1.68 -12.50
CA LEU A 73 8.01 -2.78 -13.46
C LEU A 73 6.62 -2.90 -14.12
N GLY A 74 5.60 -2.23 -13.57
CA GLY A 74 4.23 -2.34 -14.02
C GLY A 74 3.23 -2.24 -12.88
N LYS A 75 1.96 -2.46 -13.21
CA LYS A 75 0.84 -2.51 -12.27
C LYS A 75 0.22 -3.90 -12.19
N VAL A 76 -0.32 -4.23 -11.03
CA VAL A 76 -1.11 -5.45 -10.81
C VAL A 76 -2.36 -5.13 -10.00
N THR A 77 -3.49 -5.71 -10.37
CA THR A 77 -4.71 -5.58 -9.58
C THR A 77 -4.59 -6.39 -8.29
N ALA A 78 -5.09 -5.85 -7.18
CA ALA A 78 -5.11 -6.54 -5.91
C ALA A 78 -6.44 -6.34 -5.18
N THR A 79 -6.81 -7.33 -4.39
CA THR A 79 -7.83 -7.22 -3.34
C THR A 79 -7.15 -7.43 -2.00
N LEU A 80 -7.25 -6.43 -1.14
CA LEU A 80 -6.69 -6.41 0.20
C LEU A 80 -7.84 -6.53 1.21
N GLU A 81 -7.65 -7.37 2.23
CA GLU A 81 -8.66 -7.66 3.24
C GLU A 81 -8.07 -7.65 4.65
N ARG A 82 -8.77 -7.00 5.58
CA ARG A 82 -8.38 -6.89 6.99
C ARG A 82 -9.64 -6.71 7.84
N GLU A 83 -9.83 -7.53 8.88
CA GLU A 83 -10.93 -7.39 9.85
C GLU A 83 -12.34 -7.25 9.20
N GLY A 84 -12.58 -7.96 8.11
CA GLY A 84 -13.84 -7.91 7.35
C GLY A 84 -13.98 -6.72 6.39
N MET A 85 -13.02 -5.79 6.38
CA MET A 85 -12.93 -4.72 5.39
C MET A 85 -12.22 -5.22 4.13
N LYS A 86 -12.66 -4.75 2.97
CA LYS A 86 -12.15 -5.15 1.66
C LYS A 86 -11.87 -3.93 0.79
N TYR A 87 -10.68 -3.90 0.21
CA TYR A 87 -10.20 -2.81 -0.62
C TYR A 87 -9.64 -3.36 -1.94
N LYS A 88 -10.20 -2.92 -3.06
CA LYS A 88 -9.70 -3.26 -4.41
C LYS A 88 -8.85 -2.12 -4.92
N THR A 89 -7.63 -2.41 -5.35
CA THR A 89 -6.65 -1.41 -5.79
C THR A 89 -5.79 -1.92 -6.95
N GLU A 90 -5.05 -1.02 -7.59
CA GLU A 90 -3.94 -1.34 -8.49
C GLU A 90 -2.63 -1.03 -7.75
N LEU A 91 -1.81 -2.05 -7.52
CA LEU A 91 -0.50 -1.91 -6.92
C LEU A 91 0.53 -1.56 -8.01
N HIS A 92 1.41 -0.60 -7.73
CA HIS A 92 2.64 -0.47 -8.51
C HIS A 92 3.67 -1.48 -8.03
N VAL A 93 4.35 -2.14 -8.97
CA VAL A 93 5.39 -3.13 -8.65
C VAL A 93 6.75 -2.50 -8.83
N LEU A 94 7.46 -2.25 -7.73
CA LEU A 94 8.81 -1.68 -7.76
C LEU A 94 9.86 -2.75 -8.06
N GLU A 95 10.88 -2.41 -8.85
CA GLU A 95 12.01 -3.32 -9.12
C GLU A 95 12.77 -3.67 -7.83
N LYS A 96 12.98 -2.69 -6.96
CA LYS A 96 13.66 -2.80 -5.66
C LYS A 96 12.95 -1.93 -4.62
N GLY A 97 13.06 -2.30 -3.35
CA GLY A 97 12.48 -1.56 -2.22
C GLY A 97 12.52 -2.39 -0.94
N THR A 98 12.17 -1.77 0.18
CA THR A 98 12.21 -2.40 1.51
C THR A 98 11.00 -3.31 1.77
N GLY A 99 9.87 -3.09 1.11
CA GLY A 99 8.68 -3.92 1.27
C GLY A 99 7.42 -3.32 0.64
N PRO A 100 6.26 -3.95 0.87
CA PRO A 100 4.96 -3.42 0.49
C PRO A 100 4.60 -2.17 1.30
N ILE A 101 4.05 -1.15 0.64
CA ILE A 101 3.59 0.09 1.27
C ILE A 101 2.12 0.27 0.96
N LEU A 102 1.34 0.57 1.99
CA LEU A 102 -0.08 0.85 1.89
C LEU A 102 -0.30 2.36 1.97
N SER A 103 -0.82 2.93 0.89
CA SER A 103 -1.07 4.37 0.78
C SER A 103 -2.10 4.86 1.79
N LYS A 104 -2.26 6.18 1.87
CA LYS A 104 -3.36 6.81 2.60
C LYS A 104 -4.73 6.24 2.24
N ALA A 105 -4.99 6.02 0.94
CA ALA A 105 -6.28 5.49 0.47
C ALA A 105 -6.51 4.07 0.99
N GLY A 106 -5.49 3.20 0.93
CA GLY A 106 -5.55 1.86 1.50
C GLY A 106 -5.71 1.86 3.02
N CYS A 107 -5.01 2.76 3.72
CA CYS A 107 -5.13 2.92 5.16
C CYS A 107 -6.56 3.28 5.59
N ILE A 108 -7.22 4.19 4.87
CA ILE A 108 -8.63 4.55 5.14
C ILE A 108 -9.55 3.36 4.82
N ALA A 109 -9.38 2.73 3.66
CA ALA A 109 -10.26 1.66 3.20
C ALA A 109 -10.21 0.39 4.07
N LEU A 110 -9.08 0.14 4.73
CA LEU A 110 -8.87 -0.99 5.65
C LEU A 110 -8.97 -0.61 7.13
N GLY A 111 -9.49 0.60 7.42
CA GLY A 111 -9.80 1.05 8.77
C GLY A 111 -8.60 1.27 9.68
N LEU A 112 -7.41 1.48 9.12
CA LEU A 112 -6.20 1.80 9.89
C LEU A 112 -6.21 3.25 10.38
N ILE A 113 -6.84 4.13 9.61
CA ILE A 113 -7.06 5.54 9.98
C ILE A 113 -8.49 5.96 9.66
N PRO A 114 -9.04 6.97 10.36
CA PRO A 114 -10.39 7.48 10.08
C PRO A 114 -10.51 8.13 8.70
N THR A 115 -11.71 8.08 8.13
CA THR A 115 -12.06 8.90 6.97
C THR A 115 -11.92 10.39 7.31
N GLY A 116 -11.22 11.15 6.46
CA GLY A 116 -11.00 12.59 6.66
C GLY A 116 -9.70 12.95 7.40
N TRP A 117 -8.83 11.98 7.70
CA TRP A 117 -7.49 12.24 8.22
C TRP A 117 -6.55 12.84 7.13
N PRO A 118 -5.58 13.70 7.46
CA PRO A 118 -5.40 14.36 8.75
C PRO A 118 -6.49 15.40 8.95
N HIS A 119 -6.86 15.65 10.21
CA HIS A 119 -7.75 16.77 10.52
C HIS A 119 -7.10 18.05 9.98
N VAL A 120 -7.78 18.72 9.04
CA VAL A 120 -7.38 20.05 8.61
C VAL A 120 -7.52 20.95 9.82
N VAL A 121 -6.38 21.33 10.42
CA VAL A 121 -6.36 22.44 11.37
C VAL A 121 -6.58 23.67 10.50
N ASN A 122 -7.81 24.18 10.46
CA ASN A 122 -8.08 25.47 9.81
C ASN A 122 -7.35 26.54 10.62
N SER A 123 -6.10 26.82 10.24
CA SER A 123 -5.35 27.97 10.73
C SER A 123 -5.95 29.22 10.10
N PHE A 124 -7.01 29.76 10.70
CA PHE A 124 -7.37 31.16 10.47
C PHE A 124 -6.37 32.01 11.25
N HIS A 125 -5.50 32.74 10.55
CA HIS A 125 -4.86 33.97 11.00
C HIS A 125 -4.83 34.95 9.84
#